data_AF-A0A7J9NVP7-F1
#
_entry.id   AF-A0A7J9NVP7-F1
#
_cell.length_a   1.000
_cell.length_b   1.000
_cell.length_c   1.000
_cell.angle_alpha   90.00
_cell.angle_beta   90.00
_cell.angle_gamma   90.00
#
_symmetry.space_group_name_H-M   'P 1'
#
loop_
_entity.id
_entity.type
_entity.pdbx_description
1 polymer ?
#
loop_
_entity_poly.entity_id
_entity_poly.type
_entity_poly.pdbx_seq_one_letter_code
_entity_poly.pdbx_strand_id
1 'polypeptide(L)'
;MGFSEIYGVSFLSIILLISITVIYGTVDSNLNNILSANDDHAYNLLKKSKENLTVQYEGIDSDSGILNITVVNNGNILEDASKWTVIFEGDVVNNPVIEKTYIEPLSRTQIYIETIYNSTTIDDKRVVVSGEFGTTFLKTIDVN
;
A
#
# COMPACT_ATOMS: atom_id res chain seq x y z
N MET A 1 52.29 -40.57 23.09
CA MET A 1 50.81 -40.45 23.24
C MET A 1 50.30 -39.00 23.21
N GLY A 2 51.09 -37.98 22.82
CA GLY A 2 50.62 -36.58 22.80
C GLY A 2 50.07 -36.06 21.46
N PHE A 3 50.48 -36.63 20.33
CA PHE A 3 50.10 -36.07 19.01
C PHE A 3 48.62 -36.27 18.66
N SER A 4 48.04 -37.45 18.92
CA SER A 4 46.63 -37.75 18.62
C SER A 4 45.65 -36.87 19.39
N GLU A 5 45.94 -36.54 20.65
CA GLU A 5 45.09 -35.66 21.46
C GLU A 5 45.17 -34.21 20.98
N ILE A 6 46.36 -33.74 20.60
CA ILE A 6 46.55 -32.39 20.05
C ILE A 6 45.78 -32.23 18.73
N TYR A 7 45.83 -33.21 17.83
CA TYR A 7 45.05 -33.16 16.57
C TYR A 7 43.54 -33.13 16.83
N GLY A 8 43.04 -33.91 17.78
CA GLY A 8 41.61 -33.92 18.14
C GLY A 8 41.15 -32.57 18.68
N VAL A 9 41.92 -31.96 19.60
CA VAL A 9 41.60 -30.66 20.20
C VAL A 9 41.68 -29.53 19.18
N SER A 10 42.70 -29.53 18.31
CA SER A 10 42.82 -28.53 17.25
C SER A 10 41.69 -28.63 16.22
N PHE A 11 41.32 -29.84 15.80
CA PHE A 11 40.22 -30.04 14.85
C PHE A 11 38.88 -29.59 15.43
N LEU A 12 38.60 -29.92 16.70
CA LEU A 12 37.37 -29.52 17.38
C LEU A 12 37.31 -28.00 17.57
N SER A 13 38.44 -27.36 17.86
CA SER A 13 38.54 -25.89 17.94
C SER A 13 38.24 -25.20 16.59
N ILE A 14 38.74 -25.76 15.48
CA ILE A 14 38.49 -25.22 14.13
C ILE A 14 37.00 -25.34 13.76
N ILE A 15 36.39 -26.51 13.99
CA ILE A 15 34.95 -26.71 13.72
C ILE A 15 34.10 -25.79 14.58
N LEU A 16 34.44 -25.64 15.86
CA LEU A 16 33.72 -24.75 16.76
C LEU A 16 33.79 -23.31 16.26
N LEU A 17 34.97 -22.84 15.82
CA LEU A 17 35.14 -21.50 15.29
C LEU A 17 34.30 -21.26 14.04
N ILE A 18 34.34 -22.19 13.07
CA ILE A 18 33.52 -22.11 11.85
C ILE A 18 32.03 -22.09 12.19
N SER A 19 31.59 -22.94 13.13
CA SER A 19 30.20 -23.01 13.55
C SER A 19 29.73 -21.71 14.19
N ILE A 20 30.54 -21.10 15.05
CA ILE A 20 30.24 -19.79 15.67
C ILE A 20 30.13 -18.71 14.60
N THR A 21 31.04 -18.66 13.63
CA THR A 21 31.00 -17.66 12.55
C THR A 21 29.73 -17.78 11.71
N VAL A 22 29.33 -19.00 11.34
CA VAL A 22 28.12 -19.24 10.55
C VAL A 22 26.86 -18.91 11.35
N ILE A 23 26.79 -19.32 12.62
CA ILE A 23 25.65 -19.01 13.49
C ILE A 23 25.55 -17.51 13.70
N TYR A 24 26.66 -16.82 13.99
CA TYR A 24 26.67 -15.38 14.22
C TYR A 24 26.19 -14.62 12.97
N GLY A 25 26.75 -14.91 11.80
CA GLY A 25 26.35 -14.23 10.56
C GLY A 25 24.87 -14.48 10.21
N THR A 26 24.39 -15.70 10.44
CA THR A 26 22.99 -16.06 10.19
C THR A 26 22.04 -15.40 11.20
N VAL A 27 22.39 -15.40 12.48
CA VAL A 27 21.57 -14.79 13.54
C VAL A 27 21.53 -13.28 13.40
N ASP A 28 22.68 -12.63 13.18
CA ASP A 28 22.76 -11.18 13.00
C ASP A 28 21.97 -10.72 11.77
N SER A 29 22.16 -11.39 10.62
CA SER A 29 21.40 -11.05 9.40
C SER A 29 19.89 -11.27 9.58
N ASN A 30 19.47 -12.40 10.16
CA ASN A 30 18.05 -12.68 10.35
C ASN A 30 17.42 -11.75 11.39
N LEU A 31 18.11 -11.43 12.48
CA LEU A 31 17.62 -10.48 13.47
C LEU A 31 17.45 -9.09 12.86
N ASN A 32 18.43 -8.61 12.11
CA ASN A 32 18.32 -7.31 11.43
C ASN A 32 17.16 -7.29 10.43
N ASN A 33 16.99 -8.35 9.64
CA ASN A 33 15.85 -8.46 8.72
C ASN A 33 14.50 -8.45 9.45
N ILE A 34 14.38 -9.17 10.57
CA ILE A 34 13.14 -9.21 11.37
C ILE A 34 12.86 -7.86 12.01
N LEU A 35 13.88 -7.21 12.57
CA LEU A 35 13.73 -5.89 13.20
C LEU A 35 13.32 -4.84 12.17
N SER A 36 13.99 -4.79 11.01
CA SER A 36 13.62 -3.87 9.94
C SER A 36 12.21 -4.13 9.41
N ALA A 37 11.84 -5.40 9.18
CA ALA A 37 10.49 -5.73 8.73
C ALA A 37 9.42 -5.36 9.77
N ASN A 38 9.72 -5.49 11.06
CA ASN A 38 8.81 -5.08 12.14
C ASN A 38 8.66 -3.55 12.21
N ASP A 39 9.75 -2.81 12.05
CA ASP A 39 9.73 -1.35 12.03
C ASP A 39 8.93 -0.82 10.82
N ASP A 40 9.15 -1.41 9.64
CA ASP A 40 8.38 -1.10 8.43
C ASP A 40 6.89 -1.43 8.60
N HIS A 41 6.58 -2.57 9.22
CA HIS A 41 5.20 -2.95 9.51
C HIS A 41 4.52 -1.94 10.45
N ALA A 42 5.18 -1.57 11.55
CA ALA A 42 4.67 -0.59 12.50
C ALA A 42 4.49 0.79 11.86
N TYR A 43 5.44 1.20 11.01
CA TYR A 43 5.36 2.44 10.24
C TYR A 43 4.16 2.46 9.30
N ASN A 44 3.98 1.40 8.50
CA ASN A 44 2.87 1.30 7.55
C ASN A 44 1.51 1.21 8.26
N LEU A 45 1.45 0.53 9.41
CA LEU A 45 0.23 0.47 10.22
C LEU A 45 -0.14 1.85 10.78
N LEU A 46 0.85 2.62 11.25
CA LEU A 46 0.64 3.99 11.72
C LEU A 46 0.23 4.94 10.58
N LYS A 47 0.79 4.75 9.38
CA LYS A 47 0.39 5.50 8.19
C LYS A 47 -1.04 5.17 7.80
N LYS A 48 -1.39 3.89 7.76
CA LYS A 48 -2.76 3.41 7.52
C LYS A 48 -3.77 4.03 8.49
N SER A 49 -3.44 4.12 9.78
CA SER A 49 -4.34 4.74 10.76
C SER A 49 -4.52 6.25 10.60
N LYS A 50 -3.69 6.90 9.77
CA LYS A 50 -3.71 8.35 9.53
C LYS A 50 -4.19 8.70 8.12
N GLU A 51 -4.42 7.70 7.27
CA GLU A 51 -5.12 7.87 5.99
C GLU A 51 -6.58 8.25 6.28
N ASN A 52 -7.05 9.26 5.57
CA ASN A 52 -8.47 9.64 5.63
C ASN A 52 -8.82 10.34 4.33
N LEU A 53 -9.30 9.58 3.35
CA LEU A 53 -9.77 10.12 2.08
C LEU A 53 -11.29 10.25 2.11
N THR A 54 -11.80 11.30 1.49
CA THR A 54 -13.23 11.49 1.26
C THR A 54 -13.49 11.50 -0.23
N VAL A 55 -14.29 10.54 -0.70
CA VAL A 55 -14.66 10.39 -2.10
C VAL A 55 -15.98 11.10 -2.34
N GLN A 56 -16.02 11.97 -3.34
CA GLN A 56 -17.17 12.79 -3.70
C GLN A 56 -17.46 12.62 -5.20
N TYR A 57 -18.74 12.49 -5.52
CA TYR A 57 -19.20 12.44 -6.91
C TYR A 57 -19.45 13.87 -7.39
N GLU A 58 -18.85 14.25 -8.52
CA GLU A 58 -19.04 15.57 -9.13
C GLU A 58 -20.04 15.53 -10.29
N GLY A 59 -20.05 14.43 -11.03
CA GLY A 59 -20.92 14.30 -12.20
C GLY A 59 -20.45 13.22 -13.18
N ILE A 60 -21.26 12.99 -14.20
CA ILE A 60 -20.89 12.21 -15.37
C ILE A 60 -21.17 13.02 -16.63
N ASP A 61 -20.18 13.07 -17.51
CA ASP A 61 -20.40 13.59 -18.86
C ASP A 61 -21.13 12.51 -19.67
N SER A 62 -22.39 12.81 -20.01
CA SER A 62 -23.29 11.86 -20.67
C SER A 62 -22.91 11.63 -22.14
N ASP A 63 -22.13 12.52 -22.75
CA ASP A 63 -21.71 12.41 -24.15
C ASP A 63 -20.40 11.63 -24.29
N SER A 64 -19.51 11.71 -23.29
CA SER A 64 -18.22 11.01 -23.28
C SER A 64 -18.19 9.74 -22.41
N GLY A 65 -19.20 9.51 -21.56
CA GLY A 65 -19.23 8.38 -20.63
C GLY A 65 -18.18 8.49 -19.53
N ILE A 66 -17.71 9.70 -19.23
CA ILE A 66 -16.64 9.92 -18.24
C ILE A 66 -17.26 10.32 -16.91
N LEU A 67 -17.10 9.45 -15.91
CA LEU A 67 -17.44 9.69 -14.52
C LEU A 67 -16.32 10.49 -13.84
N ASN A 68 -16.68 11.64 -13.26
CA ASN A 68 -15.77 12.51 -12.51
C ASN A 68 -15.99 12.37 -11.00
N ILE A 69 -14.90 12.06 -10.30
CA ILE A 69 -14.88 11.83 -8.86
C ILE A 69 -13.80 12.69 -8.22
N THR A 70 -14.19 13.52 -7.27
CA THR A 70 -13.24 14.26 -6.45
C THR A 70 -12.85 13.41 -5.24
N VAL A 71 -11.55 13.25 -5.00
CA VAL A 71 -11.02 12.65 -3.77
C VAL A 71 -10.28 13.71 -2.97
N VAL A 72 -10.70 13.91 -1.73
CA VAL A 72 -10.12 14.88 -0.80
C VAL A 72 -9.32 14.14 0.27
N ASN A 73 -8.07 14.54 0.48
CA ASN A 73 -7.25 14.03 1.57
C ASN A 73 -7.55 14.82 2.85
N ASN A 74 -8.38 14.25 3.72
CA ASN A 74 -8.66 14.76 5.06
C ASN A 74 -7.78 14.11 6.14
N GLY A 75 -6.74 13.40 5.71
CA GLY A 75 -5.75 12.78 6.57
C GLY A 75 -4.62 13.74 6.92
N ASN A 76 -3.68 13.24 7.71
CA ASN A 76 -2.49 13.99 8.17
C ASN A 76 -1.21 13.55 7.46
N ILE A 77 -1.33 12.79 6.38
CA ILE A 77 -0.19 12.28 5.61
C ILE A 77 -0.34 12.67 4.15
N LEU A 78 0.80 12.81 3.47
CA LEU A 78 0.84 12.87 2.03
C LEU A 78 0.58 11.48 1.47
N GLU A 79 -0.27 11.39 0.44
CA GLU A 79 -0.59 10.14 -0.26
C GLU A 79 -0.15 10.19 -1.72
N ASP A 80 0.28 9.04 -2.23
CA ASP A 80 0.59 8.81 -3.63
C ASP A 80 -0.59 8.11 -4.33
N ALA A 81 -1.34 8.88 -5.11
CA ALA A 81 -2.51 8.42 -5.85
C ALA A 81 -2.16 7.43 -6.97
N SER A 82 -0.90 7.32 -7.40
CA SER A 82 -0.49 6.29 -8.38
C SER A 82 -0.56 4.87 -7.81
N LYS A 83 -0.56 4.74 -6.48
CA LYS A 83 -0.67 3.46 -5.78
C LYS A 83 -2.12 3.14 -5.38
N TRP A 84 -3.05 4.03 -5.68
CA TRP A 84 -4.44 3.80 -5.36
C TRP A 84 -5.05 2.75 -6.28
N THR A 85 -5.98 1.98 -5.72
CA THR A 85 -6.81 1.07 -6.49
C THR A 85 -8.22 1.61 -6.51
N VAL A 86 -8.73 1.90 -7.70
CA VAL A 86 -10.10 2.37 -7.90
C VAL A 86 -10.96 1.21 -8.36
N ILE A 87 -12.07 0.99 -7.68
CA ILE A 87 -13.04 -0.07 -7.95
C ILE A 87 -14.38 0.61 -8.23
N PHE A 88 -14.99 0.27 -9.35
CA PHE A 88 -16.30 0.77 -9.74
C PHE A 88 -17.24 -0.41 -9.97
N GLU A 89 -18.37 -0.45 -9.27
CA GLU A 89 -19.36 -1.55 -9.38
C GLU A 89 -18.81 -2.96 -9.12
N GLY A 90 -17.71 -3.06 -8.38
CA GLY A 90 -17.04 -4.34 -8.09
C GLY A 90 -15.94 -4.70 -9.08
N ASP A 91 -15.77 -3.96 -10.17
CA ASP A 91 -14.67 -4.15 -11.12
C ASP A 91 -13.53 -3.18 -10.83
N VAL A 92 -12.29 -3.67 -10.92
CA VAL A 92 -11.09 -2.84 -10.79
C VAL A 92 -10.93 -2.02 -12.08
N VAL A 93 -10.88 -0.70 -11.93
CA VAL A 93 -10.64 0.22 -13.04
C VAL A 93 -9.17 0.15 -13.41
N ASN A 94 -8.86 -0.37 -14.60
CA ASN A 94 -7.50 -0.43 -15.10
C ASN A 94 -7.09 0.96 -15.62
N ASN A 95 -6.08 1.57 -15.00
CA ASN A 95 -5.51 2.88 -15.36
C ASN A 95 -6.52 4.04 -15.30
N PRO A 96 -7.10 4.36 -14.12
CA PRO A 96 -7.90 5.57 -13.98
C PRO A 96 -7.02 6.80 -14.26
N VAL A 97 -7.58 7.82 -14.90
CA VAL A 97 -6.87 9.09 -15.10
C VAL A 97 -6.98 9.90 -13.82
N ILE A 98 -5.86 10.14 -13.16
CA ILE A 98 -5.78 10.91 -11.92
C ILE A 98 -5.03 12.22 -12.19
N GLU A 99 -5.65 13.35 -11.86
CA GLU A 99 -5.09 14.67 -12.19
C GLU A 99 -3.80 14.98 -11.41
N LYS A 100 -3.74 14.56 -10.13
CA LYS A 100 -2.62 14.87 -9.23
C LYS A 100 -2.13 13.59 -8.54
N THR A 101 -0.87 13.24 -8.77
CA THR A 101 -0.24 12.05 -8.18
C THR A 101 0.03 12.19 -6.69
N TYR A 102 0.52 13.35 -6.23
CA TYR A 102 0.84 13.55 -4.81
C TYR A 102 -0.18 14.46 -4.15
N ILE A 103 -0.84 13.97 -3.11
CA ILE A 103 -1.95 14.68 -2.46
C ILE A 103 -1.55 15.01 -1.03
N GLU A 104 -1.31 16.29 -0.80
CA GLU A 104 -1.05 16.84 0.52
C GLU A 104 -2.32 16.84 1.39
N PRO A 105 -2.18 16.86 2.72
CA PRO A 105 -3.29 17.07 3.63
C PRO A 105 -4.16 18.28 3.24
N LEU A 106 -5.47 18.12 3.31
CA LEU A 106 -6.50 19.10 2.93
C LEU A 106 -6.50 19.47 1.43
N SER A 107 -5.75 18.74 0.60
CA SER A 107 -5.78 18.88 -0.85
C SER A 107 -6.77 17.92 -1.48
N ARG A 108 -7.11 18.16 -2.75
CA ARG A 108 -8.02 17.32 -3.53
C ARG A 108 -7.41 16.95 -4.87
N THR A 109 -7.86 15.84 -5.43
CA THR A 109 -7.59 15.42 -6.81
C THR A 109 -8.88 14.99 -7.47
N GLN A 110 -8.87 14.90 -8.79
CA GLN A 110 -9.94 14.34 -9.59
C GLN A 110 -9.51 13.01 -10.22
N ILE A 111 -10.42 12.05 -10.20
CA ILE A 111 -10.30 10.75 -10.84
C ILE A 111 -11.37 10.68 -11.92
N TYR A 112 -10.94 10.38 -13.13
CA TYR A 112 -11.80 10.18 -14.28
C TYR A 112 -11.87 8.68 -14.62
N ILE A 113 -13.09 8.17 -14.68
CA ILE A 113 -13.37 6.75 -14.96
C ILE A 113 -14.26 6.67 -16.19
N GLU A 114 -13.82 5.94 -17.21
CA GLU A 114 -14.64 5.62 -18.37
C GLU A 114 -15.69 4.58 -17.99
N THR A 115 -16.95 4.83 -18.34
CA THR A 115 -18.08 3.97 -18.00
C THR A 115 -19.12 3.96 -19.11
N ILE A 116 -19.93 2.90 -19.15
CA ILE A 116 -21.06 2.75 -20.09
C ILE A 116 -22.35 3.39 -19.57
N TYR A 117 -22.34 3.86 -18.32
CA TYR A 117 -23.51 4.45 -17.67
C TYR A 117 -23.63 5.93 -18.03
N ASN A 118 -24.86 6.46 -18.03
CA ASN A 118 -25.15 7.87 -18.22
C ASN A 118 -25.69 8.48 -16.90
N SER A 119 -25.93 9.79 -16.91
CA SER A 119 -26.47 10.54 -15.76
C SER A 119 -27.73 9.96 -15.13
N THR A 120 -28.57 9.26 -15.90
CA THR A 120 -29.81 8.65 -15.41
C THR A 120 -29.67 7.20 -14.91
N THR A 121 -28.58 6.51 -15.28
CA THR A 121 -28.38 5.08 -14.96
C THR A 121 -27.27 4.85 -13.94
N ILE A 122 -26.54 5.91 -13.58
CA ILE A 122 -25.43 5.85 -12.62
C ILE A 122 -25.89 5.96 -11.16
N ASP A 123 -27.18 6.14 -10.93
CA ASP A 123 -27.74 6.20 -9.58
C ASP A 123 -27.57 4.85 -8.84
N ASP A 124 -27.32 4.93 -7.52
CA ASP A 124 -27.00 3.80 -6.62
C ASP A 124 -25.71 3.03 -6.98
N LYS A 125 -24.90 3.55 -7.91
CA LYS A 125 -23.61 2.95 -8.27
C LYS A 125 -22.54 3.26 -7.23
N ARG A 126 -21.62 2.32 -7.01
CA ARG A 126 -20.61 2.40 -5.95
C ARG A 126 -19.22 2.57 -6.52
N VAL A 127 -18.51 3.54 -5.95
CA VAL A 127 -17.08 3.74 -6.17
C VAL A 127 -16.36 3.46 -4.87
N VAL A 128 -15.33 2.64 -4.93
CA VAL A 128 -14.41 2.40 -3.83
C VAL A 128 -13.02 2.81 -4.26
N VAL A 129 -12.38 3.66 -3.46
CA VAL A 129 -10.97 4.02 -3.61
C VAL A 129 -10.21 3.39 -2.46
N SER A 130 -9.26 2.53 -2.77
CA SER A 130 -8.28 2.03 -1.81
C SER A 130 -7.06 2.93 -1.83
N GLY A 131 -6.73 3.52 -0.68
CA GLY A 131 -5.53 4.33 -0.47
C GLY A 131 -4.24 3.51 -0.54
N GLU A 132 -3.11 4.20 -0.46
CA GLU A 132 -1.75 3.64 -0.57
C GLU A 132 -1.48 2.56 0.49
N PHE A 133 -1.94 2.78 1.72
CA PHE A 133 -1.73 1.87 2.85
C PHE A 133 -2.90 0.89 3.05
N GLY A 134 -3.82 0.82 2.07
CA GLY A 134 -4.89 -0.17 2.00
C GLY A 134 -6.10 0.15 2.87
N THR A 135 -6.34 1.42 3.19
CA THR A 135 -7.63 1.88 3.72
C THR A 135 -8.61 2.09 2.56
N THR A 136 -9.84 1.59 2.70
CA THR A 136 -10.85 1.68 1.65
C THR A 136 -11.89 2.75 1.95
N PHE A 137 -12.18 3.57 0.97
CA PHE A 137 -13.14 4.67 1.06
C PHE A 137 -14.24 4.48 0.02
N LEU A 138 -15.48 4.34 0.48
CA LEU A 138 -16.64 4.05 -0.36
C LEU A 138 -17.52 5.28 -0.52
N LYS A 139 -17.97 5.51 -1.75
CA LYS A 139 -19.02 6.47 -2.09
C LYS A 139 -20.07 5.78 -2.94
N THR A 140 -21.31 5.79 -2.45
CA THR A 140 -22.49 5.53 -3.29
C THR A 140 -22.85 6.82 -4.02
N ILE A 141 -23.00 6.73 -5.34
CA ILE A 141 -23.46 7.79 -6.21
C ILE A 141 -24.96 7.94 -5.99
N ASP A 142 -25.38 9.19 -5.76
CA ASP A 142 -26.76 9.59 -5.55
C ASP A 142 -26.99 10.80 -6.46
N VAL A 143 -27.83 10.62 -7.47
CA VAL A 143 -28.11 11.63 -8.49
C VAL A 143 -29.44 12.32 -8.15
N ASN A 144 -29.40 13.22 -7.15
CA ASN A 144 -30.53 14.11 -6.84
C ASN A 144 -30.53 15.37 -7.71
#